data_AF-A0A833G5S5-F1
#
_entry.id   AF-A0A833G5S5-F1
#
_cell.length_a   1.000
_cell.length_b   1.000
_cell.length_c   1.000
_cell.angle_alpha   90.00
_cell.angle_beta   90.00
_cell.angle_gamma   90.00
#
_symmetry.space_group_name_H-M   'P 1'
#
loop_
_entity.id
_entity.type
_entity.pdbx_description
1 polymer ?
#
loop_
_entity_poly.entity_id
_entity_poly.type
_entity_poly.pdbx_seq_one_letter_code
_entity_poly.pdbx_strand_id
1 'polypeptide(L)'
;MTDFYSVLRQSLIDRGLRSAEQRRDAYSQARSAMIRRLWSFDPPLAEDEIDARIGQFDIAVERIEGDLVATFARAEAAEVAVRREVPPARIAPVTVVDGYDEVADYAPAFGGQPLPL
;
A
#
# COMPACT_ATOMS: atom_id res chain seq x y z
N MET A 1 17.39 -22.37 -2.80
CA MET A 1 16.05 -22.94 -2.98
C MET A 1 15.09 -22.01 -2.27
N THR A 2 14.09 -21.48 -2.96
CA THR A 2 13.07 -20.65 -2.30
C THR A 2 12.17 -21.56 -1.48
N ASP A 3 12.00 -21.26 -0.20
CA ASP A 3 11.08 -22.00 0.66
C ASP A 3 9.64 -21.74 0.18
N PHE A 4 8.83 -22.79 0.09
CA PHE A 4 7.41 -22.70 -0.24
C PHE A 4 6.68 -21.68 0.64
N TYR A 5 7.07 -21.64 1.92
CA TYR A 5 6.58 -20.68 2.90
C TYR A 5 6.76 -19.23 2.41
N SER A 6 7.96 -18.87 1.94
CA SER A 6 8.28 -17.50 1.53
C SER A 6 7.50 -17.08 0.28
N VAL A 7 7.32 -17.99 -0.67
CA VAL A 7 6.55 -17.72 -1.90
C VAL A 7 5.08 -17.49 -1.58
N LEU A 8 4.48 -18.37 -0.75
CA LEU A 8 3.07 -18.25 -0.40
C LEU A 8 2.81 -16.97 0.38
N ARG A 9 3.62 -16.66 1.40
CA ARG A 9 3.51 -15.41 2.15
C ARG A 9 3.60 -14.19 1.23
N GLN A 10 4.62 -14.13 0.38
CA GLN A 10 4.81 -12.98 -0.50
C GLN A 10 3.63 -12.81 -1.46
N SER A 11 3.12 -13.90 -2.04
CA SER A 11 1.93 -13.88 -2.90
C SER A 11 0.70 -13.29 -2.20
N LEU A 12 0.49 -13.60 -0.91
CA LEU A 12 -0.65 -13.06 -0.14
C LEU A 12 -0.49 -11.55 0.13
N ILE A 13 0.74 -11.10 0.36
CA ILE A 13 1.08 -9.67 0.53
C ILE A 13 0.87 -8.92 -0.80
N ASP A 14 1.43 -9.42 -1.89
CA ASP A 14 1.36 -8.80 -3.21
C ASP A 14 -0.08 -8.68 -3.72
N ARG A 15 -0.92 -9.67 -3.40
CA ARG A 15 -2.36 -9.66 -3.70
C ARG A 15 -3.18 -8.82 -2.73
N GLY A 16 -2.58 -8.31 -1.66
CA GLY A 16 -3.24 -7.46 -0.68
C GLY A 16 -4.38 -8.15 0.07
N LEU A 17 -4.25 -9.46 0.37
CA LEU A 17 -5.30 -10.22 1.06
C LEU A 17 -5.36 -9.87 2.56
N ARG A 18 -5.89 -8.68 2.87
CA ARG A 18 -5.91 -8.12 4.23
C ARG A 18 -6.95 -8.79 5.13
N SER A 19 -8.05 -9.32 4.57
CA SER A 19 -9.07 -10.00 5.39
C SER A 19 -8.71 -11.46 5.68
N ALA A 20 -9.09 -11.95 6.87
CA ALA A 20 -8.88 -13.35 7.25
C ALA A 20 -9.64 -14.32 6.33
N GLU A 21 -10.84 -13.92 5.89
CA GLU A 21 -11.67 -14.71 4.96
C GLU A 21 -10.97 -14.91 3.61
N GLN A 22 -10.44 -13.84 3.01
CA GLN A 22 -9.72 -13.91 1.73
C GLN A 22 -8.49 -14.83 1.81
N ARG A 23 -7.76 -14.77 2.93
CA ARG A 23 -6.60 -15.66 3.14
C ARG A 23 -7.04 -17.11 3.33
N ARG A 24 -8.12 -17.35 4.09
CA ARG A 24 -8.70 -18.69 4.28
C ARG A 24 -9.12 -19.34 2.96
N ASP A 25 -9.74 -18.58 2.07
CA ASP A 25 -10.10 -19.05 0.73
C ASP A 25 -8.87 -19.40 -0.10
N ALA A 26 -7.84 -18.54 -0.06
CA ALA A 26 -6.58 -18.80 -0.74
C ALA A 26 -5.89 -20.08 -0.23
N TYR A 27 -5.85 -20.31 1.09
CA TYR A 27 -5.29 -21.55 1.66
C TYR A 27 -6.10 -22.78 1.28
N SER A 28 -7.43 -22.69 1.29
CA SER A 28 -8.29 -23.80 0.93
C SER A 28 -8.05 -24.23 -0.52
N GLN A 29 -7.95 -23.26 -1.44
CA GLN A 29 -7.61 -23.51 -2.84
C GLN A 29 -6.21 -24.11 -3.01
N ALA A 30 -5.21 -23.56 -2.31
CA ALA A 30 -3.84 -24.05 -2.34
C ALA A 30 -3.73 -25.49 -1.81
N ARG A 31 -4.39 -25.79 -0.69
CA ARG A 31 -4.43 -27.13 -0.07
C ARG A 31 -5.04 -28.15 -1.02
N SER A 32 -6.20 -27.84 -1.63
CA SER A 32 -6.82 -28.74 -2.61
C SER A 32 -5.94 -28.96 -3.85
N ALA A 33 -5.26 -27.93 -4.35
CA ALA A 33 -4.35 -28.06 -5.48
C ALA A 33 -3.11 -28.91 -5.13
N MET A 34 -2.56 -28.72 -3.93
CA MET A 34 -1.42 -29.50 -3.44
C MET A 34 -1.80 -30.98 -3.30
N ILE A 35 -2.93 -31.30 -2.67
CA ILE A 35 -3.40 -32.68 -2.50
C ILE A 35 -3.53 -33.36 -3.86
N ARG A 36 -4.20 -32.71 -4.84
CA ARG A 36 -4.32 -33.26 -6.20
C ARG A 36 -2.96 -33.54 -6.84
N ARG A 37 -1.96 -32.67 -6.61
CA ARG A 37 -0.61 -32.85 -7.11
C ARG A 37 0.13 -34.00 -6.43
N LEU A 38 -0.02 -34.17 -5.12
CA LEU A 38 0.60 -35.28 -4.38
C LEU A 38 0.10 -36.65 -4.89
N TRP A 39 -1.19 -36.74 -5.22
CA TRP A 39 -1.77 -37.95 -5.81
C TRP A 39 -1.43 -38.17 -7.28
N SER A 40 -0.85 -37.19 -7.99
CA SER A 40 -0.52 -37.29 -9.41
C SER A 40 0.92 -37.71 -9.70
N PHE A 41 1.71 -38.07 -8.68
CA PHE A 41 3.08 -38.55 -8.88
C PHE A 41 3.09 -39.97 -9.44
N ASP A 42 4.09 -40.26 -10.27
CA ASP A 42 4.34 -41.58 -10.85
C ASP A 42 5.85 -41.92 -10.71
N PRO A 43 6.24 -42.93 -9.90
CA PRO A 43 5.37 -43.79 -9.09
C PRO A 43 4.62 -43.01 -7.98
N PRO A 44 3.46 -43.51 -7.52
CA PRO A 44 2.68 -42.83 -6.48
C PRO A 44 3.47 -42.72 -5.17
N LEU A 45 3.26 -41.61 -4.45
CA LEU A 45 3.79 -41.43 -3.10
C LEU A 45 3.07 -42.37 -2.13
N ALA A 46 3.76 -42.74 -1.06
CA ALA A 46 3.14 -43.48 0.04
C ALA A 46 2.13 -42.59 0.79
N GLU A 47 1.05 -43.19 1.31
CA GLU A 47 -0.02 -42.43 1.98
C GLU A 47 0.48 -41.63 3.18
N ASP A 48 1.37 -42.21 3.98
CA ASP A 48 2.01 -41.56 5.12
C ASP A 48 2.86 -40.35 4.72
N GLU A 49 3.52 -40.43 3.57
CA GLU A 49 4.25 -39.30 3.00
C GLU A 49 3.31 -38.17 2.54
N ILE A 50 2.17 -38.52 1.94
CA ILE A 50 1.14 -37.55 1.55
C ILE A 50 0.60 -36.84 2.80
N ASP A 51 0.24 -37.60 3.84
CA ASP A 51 -0.26 -37.06 5.11
C ASP A 51 0.77 -36.16 5.80
N ALA A 52 2.05 -36.57 5.82
CA ALA A 52 3.13 -35.75 6.36
C ALA A 52 3.26 -34.41 5.63
N ARG A 53 3.17 -34.41 4.29
CA ARG A 53 3.24 -33.18 3.48
C ARG A 53 2.02 -32.29 3.67
N ILE A 54 0.83 -32.87 3.83
CA ILE A 54 -0.39 -32.13 4.19
C ILE A 54 -0.23 -31.45 5.55
N GLY A 55 0.26 -32.18 6.57
CA GLY A 55 0.52 -31.63 7.89
C GLY A 55 1.56 -30.51 7.87
N GLN A 56 2.64 -30.66 7.09
CA GLN A 56 3.64 -29.61 6.90
C GLN A 56 3.05 -28.33 6.30
N PHE A 57 2.14 -28.46 5.33
CA PHE A 57 1.44 -27.31 4.76
C PHE A 57 0.56 -26.63 5.80
N ASP A 58 -0.22 -27.38 6.58
CA ASP A 58 -1.12 -26.82 7.59
C ASP A 58 -0.31 -26.05 8.67
N ILE A 59 0.82 -26.60 9.14
CA ILE A 59 1.75 -25.92 10.05
C ILE A 59 2.34 -24.65 9.42
N ALA A 60 2.69 -24.69 8.14
CA ALA A 60 3.22 -23.52 7.44
C ALA A 60 2.17 -22.41 7.35
N VAL A 61 0.91 -22.74 7.08
CA VAL A 61 -0.21 -21.80 7.04
C VAL A 61 -0.40 -21.10 8.38
N GLU A 62 -0.36 -21.83 9.50
CA GLU A 62 -0.46 -21.23 10.83
C GLU A 62 0.63 -20.19 11.10
N ARG A 63 1.87 -20.49 10.70
CA ARG A 63 3.00 -19.56 10.81
C ARG A 63 2.83 -18.34 9.89
N ILE A 64 2.37 -18.55 8.65
CA ILE A 64 2.11 -17.46 7.70
C ILE A 64 1.05 -16.53 8.27
N GLU A 65 -0.02 -17.06 8.85
CA GLU A 65 -1.09 -16.23 9.42
C GLU A 65 -0.61 -15.33 10.55
N GLY A 66 0.15 -15.87 11.51
CA GLY A 66 0.71 -15.06 12.60
C GLY A 66 1.56 -13.90 12.07
N ASP A 67 2.34 -14.19 11.04
CA ASP A 67 3.23 -13.22 10.43
C ASP A 67 2.52 -12.18 9.55
N LEU A 68 1.46 -12.58 8.84
CA LEU A 68 0.65 -11.66 8.02
C LEU A 68 -0.17 -10.72 8.89
N VAL A 69 -0.72 -11.20 10.01
CA VAL A 69 -1.41 -10.34 10.97
C VAL A 69 -0.46 -9.24 11.47
N ALA A 70 0.77 -9.60 11.86
CA ALA A 70 1.77 -8.62 12.28
C ALA A 70 2.17 -7.66 11.15
N THR A 71 2.32 -8.18 9.93
CA THR A 71 2.73 -7.39 8.75
C THR A 71 1.66 -6.36 8.37
N PHE A 72 0.40 -6.78 8.27
CA PHE A 72 -0.70 -5.89 7.91
C PHE A 72 -1.02 -4.89 9.03
N ALA A 73 -0.96 -5.29 10.31
CA ALA A 73 -1.12 -4.36 11.42
C ALA A 73 -0.04 -3.24 11.39
N ARG A 74 1.21 -3.58 11.08
CA ARG A 74 2.28 -2.58 10.91
C ARG A 74 2.03 -1.66 9.72
N ALA A 75 1.56 -2.20 8.60
CA ALA A 75 1.23 -1.41 7.42
C ALA A 75 0.09 -0.41 7.71
N GLU A 76 -0.96 -0.85 8.40
CA GLU A 76 -2.08 0.02 8.81
C GLU A 76 -1.62 1.13 9.76
N ALA A 77 -0.76 0.83 10.74
CA ALA A 77 -0.21 1.84 11.63
C ALA A 77 0.63 2.91 10.89
N ALA A 78 1.43 2.49 9.90
CA ALA A 78 2.20 3.40 9.05
C ALA A 78 1.29 4.28 8.18
N GLU A 79 0.24 3.71 7.59
CA GLU A 79 -0.77 4.45 6.81
C GLU A 79 -1.46 5.53 7.68
N VAL A 80 -1.78 5.22 8.94
CA VAL A 80 -2.37 6.17 9.89
C VAL A 80 -1.39 7.30 10.25
N ALA A 81 -0.10 6.99 10.45
CA ALA A 81 0.91 8.00 10.76
C ALA A 81 1.07 9.01 9.61
N VAL A 82 1.19 8.52 8.37
CA VAL A 82 1.29 9.40 7.18
C VAL A 82 0.05 10.30 7.05
N ARG A 83 -1.15 9.76 7.26
CA ARG A 83 -2.39 10.57 7.22
C ARG A 83 -2.43 11.69 8.28
N ARG A 84 -1.80 11.49 9.44
CA ARG A 84 -1.74 12.51 10.51
C ARG A 84 -0.71 13.60 10.22
N GLU A 85 0.34 13.29 9.47
CA GLU A 85 1.42 14.23 9.19
C GLU A 85 1.13 15.18 8.03
N VAL A 86 0.19 14.87 7.12
CA VAL A 86 -0.24 15.83 6.09
C VAL A 86 -1.00 16.97 6.77
N PRO A 87 -0.42 18.19 6.90
CA PRO A 87 -1.17 19.32 7.40
C PRO A 87 -2.27 19.62 6.38
N PRO A 88 -3.47 20.10 6.77
CA PRO A 88 -4.35 20.71 5.79
C PRO A 88 -3.53 21.81 5.11
N ALA A 89 -3.36 21.70 3.79
CA ALA A 89 -2.76 22.77 3.00
C ALA A 89 -3.58 24.02 3.34
N ARG A 90 -3.02 24.91 4.17
CA ARG A 90 -3.59 26.24 4.37
C ARG A 90 -3.49 26.89 3.00
N ILE A 91 -4.59 26.88 2.26
CA ILE A 91 -4.78 27.81 1.17
C ILE A 91 -4.79 29.17 1.87
N ALA A 92 -3.62 29.80 1.97
CA ALA A 92 -3.54 31.17 2.40
C ALA A 92 -4.32 32.00 1.37
N PRO A 93 -5.30 32.83 1.77
CA PRO A 93 -5.84 33.80 0.83
C PRO A 93 -4.66 34.69 0.41
N VAL A 94 -4.37 34.72 -0.89
CA VAL A 94 -3.50 35.72 -1.49
C VAL A 94 -4.18 37.07 -1.24
N THR A 95 -3.77 37.76 -0.18
CA THR A 95 -4.02 39.19 -0.05
C THR A 95 -3.15 39.86 -1.09
N VAL A 96 -3.77 40.32 -2.17
CA VAL A 96 -3.20 41.35 -3.04
C VAL A 96 -3.06 42.58 -2.16
N VAL A 97 -1.86 42.81 -1.62
CA VAL A 97 -1.50 44.05 -0.95
C VAL A 97 -1.19 45.05 -2.05
N ASP A 98 -2.14 45.95 -2.24
CA ASP A 98 -1.99 47.23 -2.92
C ASP A 98 -0.90 48.05 -2.21
N GLY A 99 0.06 48.58 -2.98
CA GLY A 99 1.12 49.46 -2.45
C GLY A 99 2.54 48.97 -2.68
N TYR A 100 3.08 49.21 -3.88
CA TYR A 100 4.49 49.55 -4.02
C TYR A 100 4.58 51.03 -4.37
N ASP A 101 4.93 51.81 -3.36
CA ASP A 101 5.43 53.17 -3.51
C ASP A 101 6.95 53.11 -3.76
N GLU A 102 7.45 54.23 -4.29
CA GLU A 102 8.83 54.63 -4.54
C GLU A 102 9.56 54.10 -5.78
N VAL A 103 9.58 54.95 -6.81
CA VAL A 103 10.81 55.72 -7.11
C VAL A 103 10.44 57.06 -7.75
N ALA A 104 10.69 58.13 -6.99
CA ALA A 104 10.79 59.48 -7.51
C ALA A 104 12.06 59.61 -8.38
N ASP A 105 11.89 60.18 -9.58
CA ASP A 105 12.78 61.17 -10.20
C ASP A 105 12.70 61.11 -11.74
N TYR A 106 11.82 61.93 -12.34
CA TYR A 106 12.20 62.71 -13.52
C TYR A 106 11.30 63.94 -13.69
N ALA A 107 11.95 65.05 -14.07
CA ALA A 107 11.56 66.45 -13.91
C ALA A 107 10.30 66.95 -14.66
N PRO A 108 9.73 68.10 -14.24
CA PRO A 108 8.54 68.73 -14.83
C PRO A 108 8.90 69.71 -15.96
N ALA A 109 8.04 69.85 -16.98
CA ALA A 109 7.70 71.13 -17.62
C ALA A 109 6.75 70.94 -18.82
N PHE A 110 5.85 71.93 -18.99
CA PHE A 110 4.91 72.16 -20.09
C PHE A 110 3.64 71.29 -20.07
N GLY A 111 2.42 71.82 -19.97
CA GLY A 111 1.94 73.19 -20.06
C GLY A 111 0.49 73.16 -20.56
N GLY A 112 -0.40 73.88 -19.90
CA GLY A 112 -1.56 74.53 -20.54
C GLY A 112 -2.79 73.70 -20.94
N GLN A 113 -3.77 73.74 -20.04
CA GLN A 113 -5.21 73.99 -20.30
C GLN A 113 -6.16 72.87 -20.80
N PRO A 114 -7.46 72.95 -20.39
CA PRO A 114 -8.48 71.92 -20.56
C PRO A 114 -9.34 72.15 -21.82
N LEU A 115 -9.95 71.09 -22.35
CA LEU A 115 -11.09 71.20 -23.26
C LEU A 115 -12.33 70.55 -22.62
N PRO A 116 -13.51 71.19 -22.68
CA PRO A 116 -14.71 70.74 -22.00
C PRO A 116 -15.54 69.75 -22.85
N LEU A 117 -16.26 68.88 -22.12
CA LEU A 117 -17.45 68.06 -22.44
C LEU A 117 -17.63 67.52 -23.87
#